data_AF-A0A2A8S9D1-F1
#
_entry.id   AF-A0A2A8S9D1-F1
#
_cell.length_a   1.000
_cell.length_b   1.000
_cell.length_c   1.000
_cell.angle_alpha   90.00
_cell.angle_beta   90.00
_cell.angle_gamma   90.00
#
_symmetry.space_group_name_H-M   'P 1'
#
loop_
_entity.id
_entity.type
_entity.pdbx_description
1 polymer ?
#
loop_
_entity_poly.entity_id
_entity_poly.type
_entity_poly.pdbx_seq_one_letter_code
_entity_poly.pdbx_strand_id
1 'polypeptide(L)'
;MARLSDLVNVEININKIKIQGVEIPVIFTFESFPYVEEAYGKSYHEFEKEMNEMLGKGSFSLGEKEAKLMRSLIYAMVRSGGTECTPTEIKHAIPLYDVPDIFAVVYEIFSGQNFQRSDMEKLKQEKK
;
A
#
# COMPACT_ATOMS: atom_id res chain seq x y z
N MET A 1 -25.43 2.56 24.50
CA MET A 1 -25.02 1.60 23.45
C MET A 1 -23.50 1.46 23.54
N ALA A 2 -22.99 0.25 23.70
CA ALA A 2 -21.54 0.00 23.77
C ALA A 2 -20.90 0.32 22.41
N ARG A 3 -19.70 0.92 22.41
CA ARG A 3 -18.93 1.12 21.18
C ARG A 3 -18.24 -0.19 20.82
N LEU A 4 -18.04 -0.45 19.54
CA LEU A 4 -17.33 -1.65 19.10
C LEU A 4 -15.92 -1.71 19.69
N SER A 5 -15.27 -0.55 19.87
CA SER A 5 -13.98 -0.39 20.57
C SER A 5 -14.01 -0.73 22.06
N ASP A 6 -15.18 -0.74 22.70
CA ASP A 6 -15.34 -1.24 24.08
C ASP A 6 -15.49 -2.76 24.14
N LEU A 7 -15.77 -3.42 23.01
CA LEU A 7 -16.11 -4.85 22.94
C LEU A 7 -15.03 -5.70 22.27
N VAL A 8 -14.31 -5.14 21.30
CA VAL A 8 -13.26 -5.83 20.55
C VAL A 8 -12.11 -4.87 20.26
N ASN A 9 -10.90 -5.42 20.14
CA ASN A 9 -9.76 -4.63 19.70
C ASN A 9 -9.91 -4.34 18.20
N VAL A 10 -10.39 -3.14 17.87
CA VAL A 10 -10.64 -2.68 16.51
C VAL A 10 -9.36 -2.44 15.70
N GLU A 11 -8.19 -2.43 16.36
CA GLU A 11 -6.89 -2.15 15.75
C GLU A 11 -6.10 -3.42 15.37
N ILE A 12 -6.64 -4.63 15.57
CA ILE A 12 -5.94 -5.91 15.27
C ILE A 12 -5.44 -5.99 13.81
N ASN A 13 -6.16 -5.35 12.87
CA ASN A 13 -5.82 -5.37 11.45
C ASN A 13 -5.02 -4.13 10.98
N ILE A 14 -4.63 -3.23 11.89
CA ILE A 14 -3.82 -2.06 11.55
C ILE A 14 -2.36 -2.43 11.77
N ASN A 15 -1.67 -2.72 10.67
CA ASN A 15 -0.24 -2.95 10.70
C ASN A 15 0.50 -1.62 10.80
N LYS A 16 1.77 -1.66 11.21
CA LYS A 16 2.60 -0.46 11.34
C LYS A 16 3.90 -0.64 10.57
N ILE A 17 4.30 0.39 9.85
CA ILE A 17 5.63 0.48 9.23
C ILE A 17 6.45 1.51 9.96
N LYS A 18 7.78 1.38 9.91
CA LYS A 18 8.68 2.33 10.53
C LYS A 18 9.31 3.22 9.48
N ILE A 19 9.05 4.52 9.53
CA ILE A 19 9.67 5.53 8.67
C ILE A 19 10.43 6.49 9.58
N GLN A 20 11.75 6.63 9.37
CA GLN A 20 12.61 7.55 10.14
C GLN A 20 12.53 7.38 11.68
N GLY A 21 12.27 6.15 12.16
CA GLY A 21 12.14 5.89 13.59
C GLY A 21 10.71 5.97 14.15
N VAL A 22 9.75 6.48 13.38
CA VAL A 22 8.35 6.65 13.77
C VAL A 22 7.50 5.52 13.22
N GLU A 23 6.62 4.96 14.06
CA GLU A 23 5.64 3.96 13.66
C GLU A 23 4.42 4.64 13.02
N ILE A 24 4.14 4.28 11.77
CA ILE A 24 3.04 4.82 10.98
C ILE A 24 2.04 3.70 10.70
N PRO A 25 0.74 3.91 10.98
CA PRO A 25 -0.28 2.93 10.69
C PRO A 25 -0.44 2.77 9.18
N VAL A 26 -0.55 1.51 8.75
CA VAL A 26 -0.77 1.13 7.37
C VAL A 26 -1.87 0.09 7.30
N ILE A 27 -2.74 0.25 6.32
CA ILE A 27 -3.77 -0.74 6.00
C ILE A 27 -3.92 -0.79 4.49
N PHE A 28 -4.24 -1.96 3.97
CA PHE A 28 -4.60 -2.11 2.58
C PHE A 28 -6.05 -2.59 2.49
N THR A 29 -6.89 -1.76 1.90
CA THR A 29 -8.33 -2.01 1.69
C THR A 29 -8.73 -1.48 0.32
N PHE A 30 -9.99 -1.68 -0.07
CA PHE A 30 -10.55 -1.09 -1.29
C PHE A 30 -10.35 0.43 -1.41
N GLU A 31 -10.27 1.15 -0.29
CA GLU A 31 -10.00 2.60 -0.27
C GLU A 31 -8.57 2.93 -0.71
N SER A 32 -7.66 1.95 -0.69
CA SER A 32 -6.27 2.10 -1.11
C SER A 32 -6.12 2.17 -2.62
N PHE A 33 -7.03 1.56 -3.38
CA PHE A 33 -6.94 1.51 -4.85
C PHE A 33 -6.85 2.89 -5.52
N PRO A 34 -7.74 3.86 -5.23
CA PRO A 34 -7.61 5.19 -5.82
C PRO A 34 -6.29 5.88 -5.42
N TYR A 35 -5.76 5.64 -4.22
CA TYR A 35 -4.48 6.22 -3.81
C TYR A 35 -3.29 5.59 -4.55
N VAL A 36 -3.34 4.28 -4.86
CA VAL A 36 -2.35 3.63 -5.73
C VAL A 36 -2.40 4.26 -7.12
N GLU A 37 -3.58 4.39 -7.70
CA GLU A 37 -3.76 4.96 -9.03
C GLU A 37 -3.31 6.42 -9.11
N GLU A 38 -3.59 7.21 -8.07
CA GLU A 38 -3.14 8.60 -7.94
C GLU A 38 -1.61 8.71 -7.88
N ALA A 39 -0.95 7.91 -7.03
CA ALA A 39 0.50 7.98 -6.89
C ALA A 39 1.26 7.35 -8.07
N TYR A 40 0.71 6.29 -8.66
CA TYR A 40 1.35 5.60 -9.77
C TYR A 40 1.09 6.32 -11.10
N GLY A 41 -0.08 6.92 -11.26
CA GLY A 41 -0.54 7.61 -12.46
C GLY A 41 -1.08 6.67 -13.54
N LYS A 42 -1.31 5.40 -13.21
CA LYS A 42 -1.90 4.38 -14.09
C LYS A 42 -2.95 3.59 -13.33
N SER A 43 -3.71 2.78 -14.06
CA SER A 43 -4.71 1.89 -13.45
C SER A 43 -4.08 0.89 -12.49
N TYR A 44 -4.82 0.50 -11.45
CA TYR A 44 -4.34 -0.51 -10.48
C TYR A 44 -3.98 -1.84 -11.17
N HIS A 45 -4.66 -2.19 -12.26
CA HIS A 45 -4.37 -3.40 -13.03
C HIS A 45 -2.96 -3.36 -13.67
N GLU A 46 -2.53 -2.21 -14.18
CA GLU A 46 -1.16 -2.05 -14.67
C GLU A 46 -0.16 -2.08 -13.53
N PHE A 47 -0.48 -1.46 -12.39
CA PHE A 47 0.33 -1.52 -11.18
C PHE A 47 0.55 -2.97 -10.71
N GLU A 48 -0.53 -3.75 -10.56
CA GLU A 48 -0.47 -5.14 -10.09
C GLU A 48 0.35 -6.02 -11.05
N LYS A 49 0.20 -5.81 -12.35
CA LYS A 49 0.98 -6.52 -13.36
C LYS A 49 2.47 -6.17 -13.25
N GLU A 50 2.82 -4.90 -13.24
CA GLU A 50 4.22 -4.46 -13.15
C GLU A 50 4.86 -4.87 -11.81
N MET A 51 4.09 -4.88 -10.72
CA MET A 51 4.53 -5.38 -9.41
C MET A 51 4.81 -6.88 -9.44
N ASN A 52 3.91 -7.70 -10.02
CA ASN A 52 4.15 -9.13 -10.19
C ASN A 52 5.37 -9.41 -11.08
N GLU A 53 5.58 -8.63 -12.14
CA GLU A 53 6.77 -8.74 -12.99
C GLU A 53 8.06 -8.39 -12.23
N MET A 54 8.04 -7.38 -11.36
CA MET A 54 9.16 -7.01 -10.49
C MET A 54 9.49 -8.13 -9.50
N LEU A 55 8.47 -8.68 -8.82
CA LEU A 55 8.63 -9.75 -7.84
C LEU A 55 9.09 -11.06 -8.49
N GLY A 56 8.56 -11.39 -9.66
CA GLY A 56 8.95 -12.58 -10.43
C GLY A 56 10.40 -12.55 -10.91
N LYS A 57 11.00 -11.35 -11.04
CA LYS A 57 12.43 -11.19 -11.36
C LYS A 57 13.34 -11.39 -10.15
N GLY A 58 12.81 -11.48 -8.92
CA GLY A 58 13.59 -11.67 -7.69
C GLY A 58 14.59 -10.54 -7.39
N SER A 59 14.47 -9.43 -8.11
CA SER A 59 15.38 -8.31 -8.11
C SER A 59 14.59 -7.13 -7.56
N PHE A 60 14.75 -6.85 -6.27
CA PHE A 60 14.43 -5.54 -5.69
C PHE A 60 15.48 -4.53 -6.15
N SER A 61 15.70 -4.43 -7.46
CA SER A 61 16.64 -3.46 -8.01
C SER A 61 16.04 -2.08 -7.79
N LEU A 62 16.86 -1.18 -7.27
CA LEU A 62 16.51 0.22 -7.04
C LEU A 62 16.48 1.02 -8.35
N GLY A 63 15.84 0.48 -9.39
CA GLY A 63 15.54 1.21 -10.60
C GLY A 63 14.49 2.30 -10.31
N GLU A 64 14.52 3.38 -11.08
CA GLU A 64 13.58 4.50 -10.89
C GLU A 64 12.11 4.05 -11.00
N LYS A 65 11.82 3.09 -11.87
CA LYS A 65 10.48 2.50 -12.04
C LYS A 65 10.07 1.63 -10.85
N GLU A 66 10.97 0.77 -10.37
CA GLU A 66 10.74 -0.13 -9.24
C GLU A 66 10.57 0.69 -7.94
N ALA A 67 11.42 1.69 -7.72
CA ALA A 67 11.27 2.62 -6.61
C ALA A 67 9.95 3.39 -6.68
N LYS A 68 9.48 3.75 -7.88
CA LYS A 68 8.16 4.38 -8.05
C LYS A 68 7.04 3.41 -7.67
N LEU A 69 7.06 2.17 -8.15
CA LEU A 69 6.07 1.13 -7.79
C LEU A 69 6.01 0.92 -6.28
N MET A 70 7.17 0.73 -5.64
CA MET A 70 7.27 0.53 -4.20
C MET A 70 6.70 1.71 -3.41
N ARG A 71 7.08 2.95 -3.78
CA ARG A 71 6.58 4.17 -3.14
C ARG A 71 5.08 4.39 -3.34
N SER A 72 4.53 4.02 -4.50
CA SER A 72 3.09 4.12 -4.75
C SER A 72 2.28 3.21 -3.82
N LEU A 73 2.76 1.99 -3.57
CA LEU A 73 2.09 1.08 -2.62
C LEU A 73 2.20 1.58 -1.18
N ILE A 74 3.40 1.99 -0.75
CA ILE A 74 3.65 2.54 0.58
C ILE A 74 2.73 3.75 0.82
N TYR A 75 2.68 4.68 -0.14
CA TYR A 75 1.80 5.84 -0.09
C TYR A 75 0.33 5.45 0.11
N ALA A 76 -0.18 4.54 -0.72
CA ALA A 76 -1.57 4.15 -0.66
C ALA A 76 -1.92 3.53 0.70
N MET A 77 -1.03 2.71 1.25
CA MET A 77 -1.26 2.05 2.53
C MET A 77 -1.14 3.00 3.72
N VAL A 78 -0.22 3.96 3.68
CA VAL A 78 -0.07 5.00 4.71
C VAL A 78 -1.30 5.91 4.72
N ARG A 79 -1.77 6.31 3.53
CA ARG A 79 -2.94 7.18 3.40
C ARG A 79 -4.23 6.47 3.83
N SER A 80 -4.41 5.21 3.44
CA SER A 80 -5.51 4.38 3.92
C SER A 80 -5.43 4.09 5.41
N GLY A 81 -4.22 4.04 5.98
CA GLY A 81 -4.00 3.87 7.42
C GLY A 81 -4.43 5.07 8.27
N GLY A 82 -4.91 6.15 7.62
CA GLY A 82 -5.37 7.38 8.28
C GLY A 82 -4.30 8.47 8.37
N THR A 83 -3.13 8.27 7.76
CA THR A 83 -2.08 9.30 7.75
C THR A 83 -2.22 10.18 6.52
N GLU A 84 -2.57 11.45 6.72
CA GLU A 84 -2.60 12.44 5.65
C GLU A 84 -1.17 12.70 5.14
N CYS A 85 -0.91 12.33 3.90
CA CYS A 85 0.37 12.55 3.23
C CYS A 85 0.17 12.65 1.72
N THR A 86 1.19 13.12 1.01
CA THR A 86 1.25 13.16 -0.45
C THR A 86 2.30 12.17 -0.99
N PRO A 87 2.21 11.76 -2.27
CA PRO A 87 3.22 10.89 -2.88
C PRO A 87 4.63 11.51 -2.83
N THR A 88 4.71 12.84 -2.90
CA THR A 88 5.96 13.61 -2.81
C THR A 88 6.54 13.56 -1.40
N GLU A 89 5.72 13.64 -0.36
CA GLU A 89 6.19 13.50 1.02
C GLU A 89 6.75 12.11 1.28
N ILE A 90 6.08 11.04 0.82
CA ILE A 90 6.61 9.67 0.93
C ILE A 90 7.94 9.52 0.17
N LYS A 91 8.05 10.12 -1.02
CA LYS A 91 9.29 10.15 -1.81
C LYS A 91 10.45 10.80 -1.05
N HIS A 92 10.19 11.88 -0.31
CA HIS A 92 11.20 12.62 0.45
C HIS A 92 11.47 12.03 1.84
N ALA A 93 10.48 11.43 2.48
CA ALA A 93 10.58 10.84 3.80
C ALA A 93 11.35 9.51 3.80
N ILE A 94 11.29 8.76 2.68
CA ILE A 94 11.93 7.46 2.57
C ILE A 94 13.17 7.56 1.65
N PRO A 95 14.39 7.42 2.21
CA PRO A 95 15.62 7.33 1.43
C PRO A 95 15.55 6.18 0.43
N LEU A 96 16.15 6.36 -0.75
CA LEU A 96 16.13 5.33 -1.82
C LEU A 96 16.60 3.96 -1.32
N TYR A 97 17.61 3.91 -0.44
CA TYR A 97 18.14 2.65 0.09
C TYR A 97 17.20 1.94 1.08
N ASP A 98 16.31 2.66 1.78
CA ASP A 98 15.36 2.10 2.75
C ASP A 98 14.01 1.70 2.09
N VAL A 99 13.76 2.14 0.86
CA VAL A 99 12.52 1.82 0.12
C VAL A 99 12.27 0.31 0.06
N PRO A 100 13.25 -0.56 -0.28
CA PRO A 100 13.02 -1.99 -0.40
C PRO A 100 12.66 -2.66 0.93
N ASP A 101 13.31 -2.28 2.02
CA ASP A 101 13.05 -2.82 3.36
C ASP A 101 11.65 -2.45 3.85
N ILE A 102 11.26 -1.19 3.70
CA ILE A 102 9.91 -0.73 4.06
C ILE A 102 8.88 -1.38 3.14
N PHE A 103 9.18 -1.48 1.84
CA PHE A 103 8.31 -2.13 0.87
C PHE A 103 8.10 -3.61 1.20
N ALA A 104 9.12 -4.34 1.66
CA ALA A 104 8.98 -5.76 2.01
C ALA A 104 7.90 -5.96 3.08
N VAL A 105 7.89 -5.13 4.12
CA VAL A 105 6.86 -5.16 5.19
C VAL A 105 5.49 -4.80 4.64
N VAL A 106 5.41 -3.72 3.86
CA VAL A 106 4.16 -3.26 3.20
C VAL A 106 3.60 -4.33 2.25
N TYR A 107 4.48 -4.98 1.49
CA TYR A 107 4.14 -6.01 0.53
C TYR A 107 3.69 -7.30 1.22
N GLU A 108 4.30 -7.69 2.35
CA GLU A 108 3.84 -8.84 3.14
C GLU A 108 2.38 -8.63 3.60
N ILE A 109 2.05 -7.43 4.06
CA ILE A 109 0.69 -7.05 4.46
C ILE A 109 -0.25 -7.09 3.25
N PHE A 110 0.15 -6.49 2.13
CA PHE A 110 -0.61 -6.49 0.88
C PHE A 110 -0.87 -7.92 0.38
N SER A 111 0.16 -8.77 0.36
CA SER A 111 0.09 -10.16 -0.10
C SER A 111 -0.74 -11.02 0.84
N GLY A 112 -0.67 -10.78 2.15
CA GLY A 112 -1.47 -11.50 3.14
C GLY A 112 -2.97 -11.18 3.07
N GLN A 113 -3.33 -10.03 2.51
CA GLN A 113 -4.73 -9.62 2.32
C GLN A 113 -5.36 -10.21 1.03
N ASN A 114 -4.59 -10.94 0.20
CA ASN A 114 -5.03 -11.69 -0.98
C ASN A 114 -6.02 -10.95 -1.91
N PHE A 115 -5.89 -9.63 -2.04
CA PHE A 115 -6.72 -8.83 -2.94
C PHE A 115 -6.35 -9.15 -4.38
N GLN A 116 -7.21 -9.89 -5.06
CA GLN A 116 -7.06 -10.18 -6.48
C GLN A 116 -7.89 -9.20 -7.30
N ARG A 117 -7.47 -8.99 -8.55
CA ARG A 117 -8.22 -8.27 -9.60
C ARG A 117 -9.73 -8.56 -9.66
N SER A 118 -10.17 -9.74 -9.22
CA SER A 118 -11.60 -10.10 -9.15
C SER A 118 -12.40 -9.29 -8.13
N ASP A 119 -11.77 -8.82 -7.04
CA ASP A 119 -12.42 -8.07 -5.96
C ASP A 119 -12.75 -6.63 -6.37
N MET A 120 -11.76 -5.85 -6.80
CA MET A 120 -11.73 -5.41 -8.20
C MET A 120 -13.05 -5.12 -8.96
N GLU A 121 -13.29 -6.05 -9.89
CA GLU A 121 -14.38 -6.03 -10.87
C GLU A 121 -15.76 -6.14 -10.23
N LYS A 122 -15.89 -6.83 -9.08
CA LYS A 122 -17.14 -6.88 -8.31
C LYS A 122 -17.56 -5.48 -7.83
N LEU A 123 -16.62 -4.68 -7.33
CA LEU A 123 -16.91 -3.33 -6.85
C LEU A 123 -17.37 -2.38 -7.97
N LYS A 124 -16.81 -2.52 -9.19
CA LYS A 124 -17.25 -1.74 -10.36
C LYS A 124 -18.63 -2.14 -10.85
N GLN A 125 -19.05 -3.40 -10.64
CA GLN A 125 -20.40 -3.86 -10.95
C GLN A 125 -21.44 -3.42 -9.90
N GLU A 126 -21.08 -3.33 -8.62
CA GLU A 126 -22.01 -2.90 -7.57
C GLU A 126 -22.34 -1.40 -7.58
N LYS A 127 -21.57 -0.58 -8.31
CA LYS A 127 -21.92 0.84 -8.55
C LYS A 127 -22.97 1.06 -9.67
N LYS A 128 -23.65 0.00 -10.13
CA LYS A 128 -24.70 0.09 -11.18
C LYS A 128 -26.10 -0.15 -10.65
#